data_AF-A0AAE3QP40-F1
#
_entry.id   AF-A0AAE3QP40-F1
#
_cell.length_a   1.000
_cell.length_b   1.000
_cell.length_c   1.000
_cell.angle_alpha   90.00
_cell.angle_beta   90.00
_cell.angle_gamma   90.00
#
_symmetry.space_group_name_H-M   'P 1'
#
loop_
_entity.id
_entity.type
_entity.pdbx_description
1 polymer ?
#
loop_
_entity_poly.entity_id
_entity_poly.type
_entity_poly.pdbx_seq_one_letter_code
_entity_poly.pdbx_strand_id
1 'polypeptide(L)'
;MTIQQWLIGTQDYKAGVELYQKFGKSAVWKNILSQGETEYNRDKLLSLLTELAGELASKPVAAPKLEVHRPAPEPGSLLDKVKSEWVPLYKRMSFLHTQLTHLPAKERGELAFEILSLDKQINQIWKKEKFVQQHGQLPAESICESKAAHDLSTQIGIQKRILNLRSSISKHKKNPKRKADLTEWVREKADLEQQLKTMQNIKEDASKEEN
;
A
#
# COMPACT_ATOMS: atom_id res chain seq x y z
N MET A 1 29.33 7.69 -23.27
CA MET A 1 28.51 8.13 -22.14
C MET A 1 28.64 7.10 -21.03
N THR A 2 29.00 7.49 -19.81
CA THR A 2 29.06 6.57 -18.65
C THR A 2 27.76 6.64 -17.84
N ILE A 3 27.48 5.63 -17.01
CA ILE A 3 26.27 5.59 -16.18
C ILE A 3 26.19 6.83 -15.25
N GLN A 4 27.32 7.24 -14.66
CA GLN A 4 27.39 8.43 -13.80
C GLN A 4 27.11 9.73 -14.58
N GLN A 5 27.65 9.87 -15.79
CA GLN A 5 27.37 11.03 -16.65
C GLN A 5 25.89 11.10 -17.05
N TRP A 6 25.26 9.95 -17.28
CA TRP A 6 23.84 9.88 -17.61
C TRP A 6 22.95 10.24 -16.42
N LEU A 7 23.29 9.77 -15.20
CA LEU A 7 22.54 10.08 -13.98
C LEU A 7 22.54 11.57 -13.62
N ILE A 8 23.63 12.28 -13.91
CA ILE A 8 23.78 13.73 -13.62
C ILE A 8 23.24 14.60 -14.77
N GLY A 9 23.10 14.03 -15.98
CA GLY A 9 22.75 14.76 -17.20
C GLY A 9 21.24 14.79 -17.51
N THR A 10 20.92 14.90 -18.80
CA THR A 10 19.56 15.03 -19.34
C THR A 10 18.72 13.74 -19.27
N GLN A 11 19.24 12.66 -18.69
CA GLN A 11 18.57 11.37 -18.43
C GLN A 11 17.70 10.87 -19.61
N ASP A 12 18.22 10.97 -20.84
CA ASP A 12 17.51 10.50 -22.03
C ASP A 12 17.25 8.98 -21.93
N TYR A 13 15.98 8.59 -22.08
CA TYR A 13 15.54 7.22 -21.80
C TYR A 13 16.24 6.21 -22.72
N LYS A 14 16.37 6.52 -24.02
CA LYS A 14 17.04 5.62 -24.98
C LYS A 14 18.51 5.40 -24.61
N ALA A 15 19.23 6.48 -24.29
CA ALA A 15 20.61 6.39 -23.83
C ALA A 15 20.74 5.57 -22.53
N GLY A 16 19.78 5.68 -21.61
CA GLY A 16 19.75 4.90 -20.37
C GLY A 16 19.52 3.41 -20.61
N VAL A 17 18.61 3.05 -21.52
CA VAL A 17 18.35 1.65 -21.88
C VAL A 17 19.59 1.00 -22.51
N GLU A 18 20.31 1.72 -23.39
CA GLU A 18 21.56 1.22 -23.97
C GLU A 18 22.64 0.97 -22.90
N LEU A 19 22.74 1.86 -21.91
CA LEU A 19 23.64 1.68 -20.77
C LEU A 19 23.26 0.44 -19.95
N TYR A 20 21.96 0.25 -19.70
CA TYR A 20 21.50 -0.93 -18.98
C TYR A 20 21.62 -2.23 -19.79
N GLN A 21 21.52 -2.19 -21.13
CA GLN A 21 21.79 -3.37 -21.95
C GLN A 21 23.26 -3.80 -21.86
N LYS A 22 24.18 -2.83 -21.81
CA LYS A 22 25.63 -3.07 -21.74
C LYS A 22 26.08 -3.56 -20.36
N PHE A 23 25.56 -2.97 -19.28
CA PHE A 23 26.03 -3.24 -17.91
C PHE A 23 25.04 -4.02 -17.03
N GLY A 24 23.78 -4.14 -17.45
CA GLY A 24 22.73 -4.78 -16.67
C GLY A 24 22.81 -6.30 -16.66
N LYS A 25 22.43 -6.88 -15.52
CA LYS A 25 22.49 -8.32 -15.25
C LYS A 25 21.18 -9.06 -15.55
N SER A 26 20.04 -8.37 -15.45
CA SER A 26 18.72 -9.01 -15.61
C SER A 26 18.24 -9.00 -17.04
N ALA A 27 18.13 -10.18 -17.66
CA ALA A 27 17.56 -10.35 -18.99
C ALA A 27 16.09 -9.91 -19.07
N VAL A 28 15.34 -10.08 -17.98
CA VAL A 28 13.93 -9.66 -17.89
C VAL A 28 13.81 -8.15 -18.03
N TRP A 29 14.64 -7.39 -17.30
CA TRP A 29 14.62 -5.94 -17.37
C TRP A 29 15.13 -5.39 -18.70
N LYS A 30 16.10 -6.06 -19.34
CA LYS A 30 16.53 -5.69 -20.71
C LYS A 30 15.37 -5.75 -21.70
N ASN A 31 14.53 -6.79 -21.61
CA ASN A 31 13.38 -6.96 -22.48
C ASN A 31 12.26 -5.95 -22.17
N ILE A 32 11.94 -5.74 -20.88
CA ILE A 32 10.90 -4.78 -20.46
C ILE A 32 11.27 -3.35 -20.84
N LEU A 33 12.53 -2.95 -20.61
CA LEU A 33 12.99 -1.59 -20.91
C LEU A 33 13.04 -1.32 -22.42
N SER A 34 13.20 -2.36 -23.25
CA SER A 34 13.17 -2.24 -24.72
C SER A 34 11.77 -2.10 -25.31
N GLN A 35 10.70 -2.38 -24.55
CA GLN A 35 9.32 -2.30 -25.05
C GLN A 35 8.80 -0.86 -25.20
N GLY A 36 9.49 0.12 -24.63
CA GLY A 36 9.15 1.53 -24.77
C GLY A 36 9.21 2.29 -23.46
N GLU A 37 9.11 3.61 -23.58
CA GLU A 37 9.13 4.52 -22.45
C GLU A 37 7.74 4.58 -21.79
N THR A 38 7.71 4.25 -20.50
CA THR A 38 6.59 4.51 -19.61
C THR A 38 7.14 5.14 -18.35
N GLU A 39 6.31 5.87 -17.60
CA GLU A 39 6.71 6.51 -16.34
C GLU A 39 7.30 5.48 -15.36
N TYR A 40 6.66 4.32 -15.24
CA TYR A 40 7.15 3.18 -14.46
C TYR A 40 8.51 2.67 -14.94
N ASN A 41 8.70 2.50 -16.26
CA ASN A 41 9.97 2.02 -16.80
C ASN A 41 11.10 3.03 -16.60
N ARG A 42 10.80 4.33 -16.66
CA ARG A 42 11.77 5.41 -16.44
C ARG A 42 12.26 5.40 -15.00
N ASP A 43 11.35 5.34 -14.02
CA ASP A 43 11.70 5.24 -12.61
C ASP A 43 12.50 3.97 -12.30
N LYS A 44 12.11 2.86 -12.93
CA LYS A 44 12.79 1.60 -12.74
C LYS A 44 14.19 1.58 -13.36
N LEU A 45 14.35 2.17 -14.55
CA LEU A 45 15.64 2.35 -15.21
C LEU A 45 16.60 3.17 -14.36
N LEU A 46 16.11 4.26 -13.75
CA LEU A 46 16.90 5.08 -12.83
C LEU A 46 17.38 4.29 -11.62
N SER A 47 16.48 3.56 -10.96
CA SER A 47 16.82 2.70 -9.82
C SER A 47 17.89 1.66 -10.19
N LEU A 48 17.72 1.01 -11.35
CA LEU A 48 18.64 -0.03 -11.84
C LEU A 48 20.02 0.52 -12.23
N LEU A 49 20.09 1.69 -12.87
CA LEU A 49 21.35 2.33 -13.23
C LEU A 49 22.06 2.92 -12.00
N THR A 50 21.32 3.40 -11.01
CA THR A 50 21.89 3.87 -9.74
C THR A 50 22.53 2.72 -8.96
N GLU A 51 21.87 1.57 -8.91
CA GLU A 51 22.40 0.35 -8.30
C GLU A 51 23.69 -0.11 -8.99
N LEU A 52 23.71 -0.12 -10.33
CA LEU A 52 24.90 -0.45 -11.13
C LEU A 52 26.03 0.56 -10.92
N ALA A 53 25.73 1.85 -10.81
CA ALA A 53 26.73 2.88 -10.53
C ALA A 53 27.37 2.71 -9.14
N GLY A 54 26.57 2.32 -8.13
CA GLY A 54 27.05 1.99 -6.79
C GLY A 54 27.94 0.75 -6.76
N GLU A 55 27.59 -0.26 -7.56
CA GLU A 55 28.41 -1.48 -7.70
C GLU A 55 29.73 -1.21 -8.43
N LEU A 56 29.71 -0.40 -9.49
CA LEU A 56 30.91 -0.01 -10.25
C LEU A 56 31.84 0.91 -9.45
N ALA A 57 31.32 1.71 -8.52
CA ALA A 57 32.11 2.56 -7.64
C ALA A 57 32.78 1.80 -6.47
N SER A 58 32.38 0.56 -6.20
CA SER A 58 32.77 -0.18 -4.97
C SER A 58 33.85 -1.25 -5.19
N LYS A 59 34.76 -1.11 -6.15
CA LYS A 59 35.97 -1.96 -6.25
C LYS A 59 37.25 -1.14 -6.47
N PRO A 60 38.23 -1.24 -5.56
CA PRO A 60 39.23 -2.34 -5.56
C PRO A 60 39.34 -3.00 -4.16
N VAL A 61 39.53 -4.33 -3.99
CA VAL A 61 40.80 -5.10 -4.04
C VAL A 61 40.45 -6.62 -3.99
N ALA A 62 41.36 -7.46 -4.52
CA ALA A 62 41.32 -8.91 -4.79
C ALA A 62 41.04 -9.84 -3.56
N ALA A 63 40.10 -10.81 -3.70
CA ALA A 63 40.28 -12.29 -3.79
C ALA A 63 40.54 -13.03 -2.43
N PRO A 64 40.07 -14.28 -2.17
CA PRO A 64 39.71 -15.34 -3.12
C PRO A 64 38.33 -16.01 -2.90
N LYS A 65 38.01 -16.88 -3.87
CA LYS A 65 36.93 -17.87 -3.96
C LYS A 65 36.49 -18.44 -2.60
N LEU A 66 35.25 -18.19 -2.21
CA LEU A 66 34.51 -19.02 -1.26
C LEU A 66 33.21 -19.47 -1.90
N GLU A 67 32.92 -20.74 -1.66
CA GLU A 67 31.75 -21.48 -2.06
C GLU A 67 30.45 -20.75 -1.70
N VAL A 68 29.39 -21.18 -2.37
CA VAL A 68 28.00 -20.85 -2.11
C VAL A 68 27.65 -21.14 -0.65
N HIS A 69 27.95 -20.21 0.25
CA HIS A 69 27.25 -20.05 1.50
C HIS A 69 26.29 -18.88 1.32
N ARG A 70 25.05 -19.24 0.95
CA ARG A 70 23.86 -18.45 1.28
C ARG A 70 24.08 -17.96 2.72
N PRO A 71 24.13 -16.64 3.01
CA PRO A 71 24.08 -16.20 4.39
C PRO A 71 22.77 -16.78 4.93
N ALA A 72 22.89 -17.65 5.93
CA ALA A 72 21.77 -17.99 6.77
C ALA A 72 21.10 -16.66 7.14
N PRO A 73 19.78 -16.51 6.91
CA PRO A 73 19.10 -15.28 7.30
C PRO A 73 19.37 -15.10 8.79
N GLU A 74 19.97 -13.97 9.14
CA GLU A 74 20.04 -13.47 10.51
C GLU A 74 18.69 -13.75 11.18
N PRO A 75 18.64 -14.60 12.22
CA PRO A 75 17.38 -14.91 12.89
C PRO A 75 16.96 -13.69 13.71
N GLY A 76 16.22 -12.75 13.11
CA GLY A 76 15.83 -11.59 13.92
C GLY A 76 15.03 -10.47 13.27
N SER A 77 14.85 -10.39 11.95
CA SER A 77 14.03 -9.31 11.41
C SER A 77 12.55 -9.61 11.64
N LEU A 78 11.84 -8.71 12.32
CA LEU A 78 10.39 -8.76 12.48
C LEU A 78 9.66 -8.93 11.14
N LEU A 79 10.27 -8.46 10.05
CA LEU A 79 9.77 -8.61 8.69
C LEU A 79 9.81 -10.07 8.19
N ASP A 80 10.77 -10.89 8.62
CA ASP A 80 10.84 -12.29 8.20
C ASP A 80 9.76 -13.13 8.88
N LYS A 81 9.38 -12.76 10.11
CA LYS A 81 8.22 -13.34 10.80
C LYS A 81 6.92 -12.96 10.10
N VAL A 82 6.77 -11.69 9.74
CA VAL A 82 5.59 -11.21 9.00
C VAL A 82 5.50 -11.88 7.62
N LYS A 83 6.63 -12.08 6.93
CA LYS A 83 6.69 -12.81 5.66
C LYS A 83 6.36 -14.28 5.80
N SER A 84 6.84 -14.96 6.84
CA SER A 84 6.51 -16.37 7.07
C SER A 84 5.03 -16.59 7.35
N GLU A 85 4.31 -15.57 7.84
CA GLU A 85 2.87 -15.62 8.06
C GLU A 85 2.04 -15.45 6.78
N TRP A 86 2.32 -14.47 5.91
CA TRP A 86 1.45 -14.23 4.74
C TRP A 86 1.75 -15.13 3.54
N VAL A 87 3.00 -15.58 3.35
CA VAL A 87 3.40 -16.43 2.22
C VAL A 87 2.58 -17.73 2.13
N PRO A 88 2.36 -18.52 3.20
CA PRO A 88 1.53 -19.72 3.11
C PRO A 88 0.06 -19.41 2.80
N LEU A 89 -0.49 -18.32 3.35
CA LEU A 89 -1.86 -17.87 3.07
C LEU A 89 -2.04 -17.49 1.61
N TYR A 90 -1.07 -16.76 1.05
CA TYR A 90 -1.07 -16.38 -0.36
C TYR A 90 -0.97 -17.60 -1.29
N LYS A 91 -0.09 -18.57 -0.96
CA LYS A 91 0.00 -19.84 -1.70
C LYS A 91 -1.33 -20.61 -1.68
N ARG A 92 -1.98 -20.68 -0.52
CA ARG A 92 -3.30 -21.32 -0.38
C ARG A 92 -4.34 -20.60 -1.24
N MET A 93 -4.40 -19.27 -1.17
CA MET A 93 -5.32 -18.47 -1.98
C MET A 93 -5.11 -18.68 -3.48
N SER A 94 -3.85 -18.66 -3.94
CA SER A 94 -3.49 -18.91 -5.34
C SER A 94 -3.92 -20.30 -5.81
N PHE A 95 -3.74 -21.33 -4.97
CA PHE A 95 -4.21 -22.69 -5.24
C PHE A 95 -5.74 -22.80 -5.27
N LEU A 96 -6.47 -22.01 -4.49
CA LEU A 96 -7.94 -21.99 -4.56
C LEU A 96 -8.43 -21.27 -5.82
N HIS A 97 -7.73 -20.21 -6.24
CA HIS A 97 -8.04 -19.50 -7.48
C HIS A 97 -7.95 -20.40 -8.71
N THR A 98 -6.96 -21.30 -8.78
CA THR A 98 -6.85 -22.25 -9.91
C THR A 98 -8.00 -23.27 -9.89
N GLN A 99 -8.45 -23.69 -8.71
CA GLN A 99 -9.56 -24.64 -8.56
C GLN A 99 -10.93 -24.07 -8.92
N LEU A 100 -11.15 -22.76 -8.77
CA LEU A 100 -12.43 -22.11 -9.10
C LEU A 100 -12.89 -22.40 -10.55
N THR A 101 -11.96 -22.61 -11.47
CA THR A 101 -12.26 -22.86 -12.89
C THR A 101 -12.85 -24.26 -13.13
N HIS A 102 -12.58 -25.21 -12.24
CA HIS A 102 -12.89 -26.63 -12.44
C HIS A 102 -14.08 -27.14 -11.60
N LEU A 103 -14.68 -26.29 -10.77
CA LEU A 103 -15.68 -26.69 -9.79
C LEU A 103 -17.11 -26.26 -10.16
N PRO A 104 -18.14 -27.01 -9.71
CA PRO A 104 -19.54 -26.67 -9.92
C PRO A 104 -19.95 -25.40 -9.15
N ALA A 105 -21.06 -24.76 -9.54
CA ALA A 105 -21.48 -23.44 -9.04
C ALA A 105 -21.58 -23.32 -7.51
N LYS A 106 -22.02 -24.38 -6.82
CA LYS A 106 -22.20 -24.38 -5.37
C LYS A 106 -20.86 -24.35 -4.63
N GLU A 107 -19.93 -25.21 -5.05
CA GLU A 107 -18.58 -25.32 -4.47
C GLU A 107 -17.69 -24.11 -4.82
N ARG A 108 -17.92 -23.49 -6.00
CA ARG A 108 -17.29 -22.21 -6.35
C ARG A 108 -17.64 -21.09 -5.38
N GLY A 109 -18.88 -21.06 -4.86
CA GLY A 109 -19.31 -20.07 -3.87
C GLY A 109 -18.53 -20.21 -2.57
N GLU A 110 -18.41 -21.43 -2.06
CA GLU A 110 -17.69 -21.74 -0.81
C GLU A 110 -16.20 -21.38 -0.93
N LEU A 111 -15.55 -21.75 -2.02
CA LEU A 111 -14.16 -21.37 -2.28
C LEU A 111 -13.96 -19.87 -2.47
N ALA A 112 -14.91 -19.18 -3.11
CA ALA A 112 -14.83 -17.72 -3.24
C ALA A 112 -14.89 -17.04 -1.87
N PHE A 113 -15.71 -17.53 -0.94
CA PHE A 113 -15.72 -17.04 0.44
C PHE A 113 -14.41 -17.36 1.18
N GLU A 114 -13.84 -18.56 0.99
CA GLU A 114 -12.53 -18.92 1.56
C GLU A 114 -11.43 -17.97 1.03
N ILE A 115 -11.38 -17.72 -0.27
CA ILE A 115 -10.46 -16.76 -0.90
C ILE A 115 -10.61 -15.36 -0.31
N LEU A 116 -11.85 -14.85 -0.21
CA LEU A 116 -12.11 -13.54 0.38
C LEU A 116 -11.69 -13.48 1.86
N SER A 117 -11.79 -14.59 2.59
CA SER A 117 -11.33 -14.66 3.98
C SER A 117 -9.80 -14.66 4.09
N LEU A 118 -9.10 -15.32 3.17
CA LEU A 118 -7.64 -15.34 3.09
C LEU A 118 -7.09 -13.98 2.67
N ASP A 119 -7.72 -13.32 1.69
CA ASP A 119 -7.34 -11.98 1.25
C ASP A 119 -7.44 -10.96 2.40
N LYS A 120 -8.49 -11.03 3.22
CA LYS A 120 -8.62 -10.19 4.43
C LYS A 120 -7.48 -10.44 5.42
N GLN A 121 -7.09 -11.69 5.64
CA GLN A 121 -5.99 -12.04 6.55
C GLN A 121 -4.64 -11.56 6.03
N ILE A 122 -4.36 -11.77 4.73
CA ILE A 122 -3.14 -11.28 4.07
C ILE A 122 -3.05 -9.75 4.18
N ASN A 123 -4.16 -9.04 3.92
CA ASN A 123 -4.22 -7.59 4.04
C ASN A 123 -3.97 -7.10 5.48
N GLN A 124 -4.44 -7.83 6.50
CA GLN A 124 -4.11 -7.52 7.89
C GLN A 124 -2.61 -7.67 8.17
N ILE A 125 -1.99 -8.73 7.66
CA ILE A 125 -0.55 -8.97 7.82
C ILE A 125 0.27 -7.89 7.10
N TRP A 126 -0.09 -7.51 5.86
CA TRP A 126 0.57 -6.41 5.16
C TRP A 126 0.41 -5.06 5.85
N LYS A 127 -0.74 -4.80 6.51
CA LYS A 127 -0.91 -3.61 7.35
C LYS A 127 0.08 -3.61 8.52
N LYS A 128 0.27 -4.77 9.17
CA LYS A 128 1.30 -4.93 10.23
C LYS A 128 2.71 -4.71 9.66
N GLU A 129 3.01 -5.27 8.49
CA GLU A 129 4.31 -5.09 7.81
C GLU A 129 4.60 -3.61 7.55
N LYS A 130 3.65 -2.91 6.93
CA LYS A 130 3.76 -1.48 6.63
C LYS A 130 3.94 -0.65 7.90
N PHE A 131 3.24 -0.99 8.98
CA PHE A 131 3.40 -0.32 10.27
C PHE A 131 4.80 -0.52 10.85
N VAL A 132 5.32 -1.75 10.82
CA VAL A 132 6.70 -2.06 11.26
C VAL A 132 7.73 -1.30 10.43
N GLN A 133 7.54 -1.20 9.12
CA GLN A 133 8.43 -0.42 8.24
C GLN A 133 8.39 1.08 8.54
N GLN A 134 7.24 1.63 8.94
CA GLN A 134 7.07 3.06 9.20
C GLN A 134 7.47 3.49 10.62
N HIS A 135 7.25 2.62 11.62
CA HIS A 135 7.43 2.95 13.04
C HIS A 135 8.54 2.16 13.75
N GLY A 136 9.10 1.13 13.10
CA GLY A 136 10.18 0.30 13.66
C GLY A 136 9.76 -0.62 14.81
N GLN A 137 8.46 -0.73 15.11
CA GLN A 137 7.91 -1.54 16.21
C GLN A 137 6.73 -2.39 15.73
N LEU A 138 6.57 -3.59 16.31
CA LEU A 138 5.36 -4.41 16.12
C LEU A 138 4.16 -3.64 16.71
N PRO A 139 3.05 -3.51 15.95
CA PRO A 139 1.83 -2.99 16.54
C PRO A 139 1.44 -3.93 17.69
N ALA A 140 1.39 -3.41 18.91
CA ALA A 140 0.90 -4.14 20.07
C ALA A 140 -0.43 -4.79 19.68
N GLU A 141 -0.53 -6.10 19.84
CA GLU A 141 -1.75 -6.83 19.53
C GLU A 141 -2.90 -6.16 20.28
N SER A 142 -4.00 -5.92 19.56
CA SER A 142 -5.14 -5.11 20.00
C SER A 142 -4.90 -3.59 20.03
N ILE A 143 -4.90 -2.99 18.85
CA ILE A 143 -5.84 -1.89 18.63
C ILE A 143 -6.83 -2.40 17.57
N CYS A 144 -7.78 -3.19 18.07
CA CYS A 144 -9.16 -3.23 17.59
C CYS A 144 -9.43 -1.90 16.90
N GLU A 145 -9.73 -1.92 15.59
CA GLU A 145 -9.97 -0.73 14.76
C GLU A 145 -10.53 0.37 15.63
N SER A 146 -9.63 1.23 16.15
CA SER A 146 -10.07 2.33 16.97
C SER A 146 -10.96 3.05 16.01
N LYS A 147 -12.25 3.15 16.34
CA LYS A 147 -13.17 4.11 15.75
C LYS A 147 -12.32 5.35 15.64
N ALA A 148 -11.74 5.63 14.46
CA ALA A 148 -10.78 6.70 14.35
C ALA A 148 -11.61 7.88 14.80
N ALA A 149 -11.31 8.38 15.99
CA ALA A 149 -12.06 9.44 16.60
C ALA A 149 -11.80 10.56 15.64
N HIS A 150 -12.72 10.75 14.70
CA HIS A 150 -12.57 11.77 13.68
C HIS A 150 -12.38 13.02 14.50
N ASP A 151 -11.28 13.70 14.27
CA ASP A 151 -11.02 14.94 14.97
C ASP A 151 -12.12 15.93 14.57
N LEU A 152 -13.14 16.04 15.43
CA LEU A 152 -14.32 16.88 15.21
C LEU A 152 -13.99 18.36 15.41
N SER A 153 -12.74 18.71 15.75
CA SER A 153 -12.26 20.09 15.77
C SER A 153 -11.91 20.60 14.36
N THR A 154 -11.62 19.70 13.41
CA THR A 154 -11.24 20.05 12.05
C THR A 154 -12.40 19.87 11.07
N GLN A 155 -12.56 20.81 10.13
CA GLN A 155 -13.57 20.75 9.06
C GLN A 155 -13.57 19.41 8.31
N ILE A 156 -12.37 18.91 7.98
CA ILE A 156 -12.17 17.62 7.29
C ILE A 156 -12.67 16.44 8.14
N GLY A 157 -12.46 16.49 9.46
CA GLY A 157 -12.91 15.43 10.38
C GLY A 157 -14.44 15.38 10.48
N ILE A 158 -15.09 16.55 10.59
CA ILE A 158 -16.55 16.67 10.56
C ILE A 158 -17.12 16.08 9.26
N GLN A 159 -16.56 16.44 8.10
CA GLN A 159 -17.00 15.90 6.80
C GLN A 159 -16.87 14.37 6.72
N LYS A 160 -15.74 13.82 7.18
CA LYS A 160 -15.54 12.35 7.21
C LYS A 160 -16.55 11.66 8.13
N ARG A 161 -16.86 12.25 9.29
CA ARG A 161 -17.88 11.71 10.20
C ARG A 161 -19.28 11.71 9.56
N ILE A 162 -19.66 12.79 8.86
CA ILE A 162 -20.94 12.87 8.13
C ILE A 162 -21.03 11.77 7.07
N LEU A 163 -19.98 11.53 6.29
CA LEU A 163 -19.95 10.46 5.27
C LEU A 163 -20.11 9.06 5.89
N ASN A 164 -19.47 8.82 7.03
CA ASN A 164 -19.62 7.57 7.77
C ASN A 164 -21.06 7.39 8.29
N LEU A 165 -21.65 8.44 8.89
CA LEU A 165 -23.03 8.41 9.36
C LEU A 165 -24.02 8.14 8.22
N ARG A 166 -23.83 8.77 7.04
CA ARG A 166 -24.64 8.49 5.84
C ARG A 166 -24.61 7.00 5.46
N SER A 167 -23.44 6.40 5.50
CA SER A 167 -23.26 4.98 5.18
C SER A 167 -23.94 4.09 6.23
N SER A 168 -23.78 4.39 7.52
CA SER A 168 -24.43 3.67 8.62
C SER A 168 -25.95 3.76 8.57
N ILE A 169 -26.50 4.95 8.34
CA ILE A 169 -27.95 5.18 8.19
C ILE A 169 -28.48 4.34 7.03
N SER A 170 -27.82 4.41 5.85
CA SER A 170 -28.24 3.65 4.67
C SER A 170 -28.22 2.14 4.91
N LYS A 171 -27.13 1.63 5.51
CA LYS A 171 -26.94 0.20 5.81
C LYS A 171 -27.99 -0.35 6.77
N HIS A 172 -28.38 0.44 7.77
CA HIS A 172 -29.25 -0.03 8.85
C HIS A 172 -30.70 0.43 8.74
N LYS A 173 -31.08 1.26 7.76
CA LYS A 173 -32.46 1.78 7.58
C LYS A 173 -33.55 0.70 7.60
N LYS A 174 -33.25 -0.49 7.10
CA LYS A 174 -34.20 -1.63 7.02
C LYS A 174 -34.11 -2.58 8.23
N ASN A 175 -33.19 -2.35 9.17
CA ASN A 175 -32.98 -3.23 10.31
C ASN A 175 -33.82 -2.77 11.52
N PRO A 176 -34.87 -3.51 11.91
CA PRO A 176 -35.77 -3.08 12.98
C PRO A 176 -35.11 -3.05 14.37
N LYS A 177 -34.03 -3.81 14.59
CA LYS A 177 -33.31 -3.86 15.87
C LYS A 177 -32.46 -2.62 16.14
N ARG A 178 -32.24 -1.77 15.13
CA ARG A 178 -31.35 -0.58 15.18
C ARG A 178 -32.12 0.73 15.01
N LYS A 179 -33.44 0.76 15.21
CA LYS A 179 -34.27 1.97 15.03
C LYS A 179 -33.86 3.12 15.97
N ALA A 180 -33.52 2.82 17.22
CA ALA A 180 -33.03 3.81 18.17
C ALA A 180 -31.70 4.44 17.70
N ASP A 181 -30.71 3.61 17.35
CA ASP A 181 -29.43 4.07 16.81
C ASP A 181 -29.61 4.91 15.52
N LEU A 182 -30.56 4.56 14.65
CA LEU A 182 -30.85 5.33 13.44
C LEU A 182 -31.32 6.74 13.76
N THR A 183 -32.19 6.90 14.76
CA THR A 183 -32.66 8.23 15.18
C THR A 183 -31.52 9.07 15.74
N GLU A 184 -30.63 8.45 16.51
CA GLU A 184 -29.43 9.11 17.05
C GLU A 184 -28.45 9.51 15.95
N TRP A 185 -28.17 8.63 14.98
CA TRP A 185 -27.27 8.95 13.86
C TRP A 185 -27.81 10.04 12.95
N VAL A 186 -29.12 10.10 12.73
CA VAL A 186 -29.75 11.16 11.94
C VAL A 186 -29.62 12.51 12.67
N ARG A 187 -29.83 12.51 13.99
CA ARG A 187 -29.64 13.72 14.82
C ARG A 187 -28.18 14.17 14.81
N GLU A 188 -27.25 13.27 15.10
CA GLU A 188 -25.81 13.56 15.10
C GLU A 188 -25.35 14.12 13.74
N LYS A 189 -25.83 13.54 12.65
CA LYS A 189 -25.53 14.04 11.30
C LYS A 189 -26.00 15.49 11.12
N ALA A 190 -27.21 15.82 11.57
CA ALA A 190 -27.76 17.16 11.44
C ALA A 190 -26.96 18.19 12.27
N ASP A 191 -26.57 17.83 13.50
CA ASP A 191 -25.76 18.69 14.37
C ASP A 191 -24.39 19.00 13.74
N LEU A 192 -23.74 17.98 13.16
CA LEU A 192 -22.45 18.14 12.46
C LEU A 192 -22.57 18.97 11.18
N GLU A 193 -23.66 18.85 10.43
CA GLU A 193 -23.93 19.69 9.26
C GLU A 193 -24.13 21.17 9.65
N GLN A 194 -24.78 21.43 10.78
CA GLN A 194 -24.92 22.78 11.32
C GLN A 194 -23.57 23.34 11.77
N GLN A 195 -22.76 22.55 12.48
CA GLN A 195 -21.41 22.95 12.90
C GLN A 195 -20.53 23.28 11.68
N LEU A 196 -20.58 22.45 10.63
CA LEU A 196 -19.84 22.69 9.40
C LEU A 196 -20.23 24.02 8.73
N LYS A 197 -21.53 24.32 8.70
CA LYS A 197 -22.04 25.58 8.15
C LYS A 197 -21.57 26.79 8.94
N THR A 198 -21.58 26.71 10.27
CA THR A 198 -21.06 27.79 11.14
C THR A 198 -19.57 28.04 10.89
N MET A 199 -18.75 26.98 10.76
CA MET A 199 -17.33 27.13 10.44
C MET A 199 -17.09 27.77 9.07
N GLN A 200 -17.95 27.49 8.08
CA GLN A 200 -17.85 28.10 6.75
C GLN A 200 -18.20 29.59 6.79
N ASN A 201 -19.28 29.96 7.46
CA ASN A 201 -19.67 31.37 7.60
C ASN A 201 -18.59 32.20 8.30
N ILE A 202 -18.00 31.71 9.40
CA ILE A 202 -16.92 32.41 10.12
C ILE A 202 -15.71 32.66 9.20
N LYS A 203 -15.37 31.69 8.34
CA LYS A 203 -14.26 31.83 7.40
C LYS A 203 -14.55 32.86 6.30
N GLU A 204 -15.79 32.91 5.83
CA GLU A 204 -16.23 33.90 4.83
C GLU A 204 -16.23 35.32 5.39
N ASP A 205 -16.65 35.49 6.64
CA ASP A 205 -16.67 36.81 7.30
C ASP A 205 -15.24 37.30 7.61
N ALA A 206 -14.35 36.42 8.10
CA ALA A 206 -12.93 36.75 8.29
C ALA A 206 -12.22 37.16 6.98
N SER A 207 -12.63 36.58 5.84
CA SER A 207 -12.05 36.91 4.53
C SER A 207 -12.55 38.24 3.95
N LYS A 208 -13.65 38.80 4.50
CA LYS A 208 -14.22 40.09 4.07
C LYS A 208 -13.68 41.28 4.85
N GLU A 209 -13.20 41.07 6.08
CA GLU A 209 -12.60 42.14 6.89
C GLU A 209 -11.14 42.44 6.52
N GLU A 210 -10.46 41.56 5.78
CA GLU A 210 -9.07 41.72 5.33
C GLU A 210 -8.93 42.37 3.93
N ASN A 211 -10.03 42.72 3.25
CA ASN A 211 -10.06 43.43 1.96
C ASN A 211 -10.68 44.82 2.10
#